data_AF-A0A956HI59-F1
#
_entry.id   AF-A0A956HI59-F1
#
_cell.length_a   1.000
_cell.length_b   1.000
_cell.length_c   1.000
_cell.angle_alpha   90.00
_cell.angle_beta   90.00
_cell.angle_gamma   90.00
#
_symmetry.space_group_name_H-M   'P 1'
#
loop_
_entity.id
_entity.type
_entity.pdbx_description
1 polymer ?
#
loop_
_entity_poly.entity_id
_entity_poly.type
_entity_poly.pdbx_seq_one_letter_code
_entity_poly.pdbx_strand_id
1 'polypeptide(L)'
;MDSAWSEAEARAAVSRYTRAPGVNEDLALRVYSSRLIGAAPGLVLHGGGNTSVKTRLQDDLGDAVDVLCVKGSGWDLGRIEPQGFPAIRLESLGRLRGLSSLSDEAMVNAARTRMLDAQAPNPSVETLLHAFLPHKFIDHSHADAILAVVDQPEAAARCRDVFGERLAIVPYIMPGFALAKLAAERHDEHVKRRGRCHGLV
;
A
#
# COMPACT_ATOMS: atom_id res chain seq x y z
N MET A 1 -2.00 2.46 21.82
CA MET A 1 -0.77 2.03 21.14
C MET A 1 -0.05 3.30 20.74
N ASP A 2 1.21 3.45 21.16
CA ASP A 2 1.99 4.65 20.86
C ASP A 2 2.74 4.48 19.54
N SER A 3 3.03 5.59 18.88
CA SER A 3 3.82 5.58 17.65
C SER A 3 5.27 5.19 17.97
N ALA A 4 5.80 4.19 17.28
CA ALA A 4 7.20 3.80 17.34
C ALA A 4 8.10 4.62 16.37
N TRP A 5 7.56 5.66 15.74
CA TRP A 5 8.32 6.48 14.80
C TRP A 5 9.42 7.28 15.51
N SER A 6 10.63 7.22 14.96
CA SER A 6 11.79 7.98 15.40
C SER A 6 12.43 8.72 14.23
N GLU A 7 12.44 10.05 14.31
CA GLU A 7 13.09 10.93 13.33
C GLU A 7 14.58 10.61 13.15
N ALA A 8 15.26 10.22 14.22
CA ALA A 8 16.68 9.86 14.16
C ALA A 8 16.90 8.54 13.41
N GLU A 9 16.06 7.53 13.67
CA GLU A 9 16.14 6.24 12.99
C GLU A 9 15.70 6.33 11.53
N ALA A 10 14.68 7.13 11.22
CA ALA A 10 14.27 7.40 9.84
C ALA A 10 15.42 7.99 9.02
N ARG A 11 16.10 9.03 9.55
CA ARG A 11 17.30 9.62 8.91
C ARG A 11 18.45 8.62 8.78
N ALA A 12 18.65 7.76 9.78
CA ALA A 12 19.67 6.72 9.72
C ALA A 12 19.35 5.67 8.64
N ALA A 13 18.09 5.27 8.50
CA ALA A 13 17.63 4.36 7.47
C ALA A 13 17.82 4.96 6.06
N VAL A 14 17.43 6.23 5.86
CA VAL A 14 17.69 6.97 4.61
C VAL A 14 19.18 6.95 4.29
N SER A 15 20.03 7.38 5.23
CA SER A 15 21.49 7.45 5.04
C SER A 15 22.14 6.10 4.76
N ARG A 16 21.56 5.01 5.25
CA ARG A 16 22.01 3.63 5.01
C ARG A 16 21.62 3.17 3.61
N TYR A 17 20.35 3.31 3.24
CA TYR A 17 19.78 2.66 2.07
C TYR A 17 20.01 3.40 0.77
N THR A 18 20.09 4.73 0.78
CA THR A 18 20.37 5.53 -0.43
C THR A 18 21.77 5.33 -0.99
N ARG A 19 22.65 4.60 -0.28
CA ARG A 19 23.95 4.15 -0.79
C ARG A 19 23.83 3.01 -1.80
N ALA A 20 22.72 2.28 -1.79
CA ALA A 20 22.48 1.21 -2.73
C ALA A 20 21.98 1.78 -4.07
N PRO A 21 22.47 1.26 -5.22
CA PRO A 21 21.96 1.65 -6.53
C PRO A 21 20.44 1.46 -6.63
N GLY A 22 19.74 2.40 -7.24
CA GLY A 22 18.29 2.33 -7.46
C GLY A 22 17.43 2.56 -6.22
N VAL A 23 18.02 2.95 -5.07
CA VAL A 23 17.27 3.26 -3.85
C VAL A 23 17.31 4.75 -3.56
N ASN A 24 16.16 5.40 -3.59
CA ASN A 24 16.02 6.81 -3.23
C ASN A 24 15.48 6.98 -1.79
N GLU A 25 15.36 8.23 -1.35
CA GLU A 25 14.88 8.57 0.00
C GLU A 25 13.49 8.01 0.29
N ASP A 26 12.56 8.08 -0.68
CA ASP A 26 11.20 7.58 -0.53
C ASP A 26 11.16 6.07 -0.27
N LEU A 27 11.92 5.30 -1.05
CA LEU A 27 12.01 3.85 -0.86
C LEU A 27 12.72 3.50 0.45
N ALA A 28 13.75 4.25 0.84
CA ALA A 28 14.44 4.05 2.11
C ALA A 28 13.52 4.32 3.32
N LEU A 29 12.75 5.42 3.28
CA LEU A 29 11.74 5.73 4.29
C LEU A 29 10.63 4.68 4.33
N ARG A 30 10.21 4.18 3.16
CA ARG A 30 9.23 3.10 3.07
C ARG A 30 9.72 1.83 3.75
N VAL A 31 10.97 1.42 3.53
CA VAL A 31 11.56 0.28 4.25
C VAL A 31 11.51 0.50 5.76
N TYR A 32 11.87 1.69 6.24
CA TYR A 32 11.80 2.01 7.67
C TYR A 32 10.36 1.91 8.21
N SER A 33 9.40 2.59 7.59
CA SER A 33 8.01 2.61 8.05
C SER A 33 7.37 1.22 8.00
N SER A 34 7.66 0.43 6.97
CA SER A 34 7.15 -0.94 6.84
C SER A 34 7.63 -1.85 7.97
N ARG A 35 8.87 -1.67 8.43
CA ARG A 35 9.41 -2.42 9.58
C ARG A 35 8.73 -2.06 10.88
N LEU A 36 8.38 -0.79 11.09
CA LEU A 36 7.60 -0.40 12.28
C LEU A 36 6.25 -1.11 12.30
N ILE A 37 5.57 -1.18 11.15
CA ILE A 37 4.28 -1.87 11.01
C ILE A 37 4.45 -3.38 11.23
N GLY A 38 5.44 -4.00 10.59
CA GLY A 38 5.69 -5.44 10.71
C GLY A 38 6.24 -5.88 12.08
N ALA A 39 6.85 -4.96 12.85
CA ALA A 39 7.29 -5.22 14.21
C ALA A 39 6.16 -5.15 15.24
N ALA A 40 4.96 -4.64 14.87
CA ALA A 40 3.81 -4.51 15.73
C ALA A 40 2.81 -5.68 15.50
N PRO A 41 2.74 -6.69 16.39
CA PRO A 41 1.93 -7.88 16.16
C PRO A 41 0.43 -7.61 15.99
N GLY A 42 -0.08 -6.57 16.65
CA GLY A 42 -1.50 -6.18 16.54
C GLY A 42 -1.85 -5.38 15.29
N LEU A 43 -0.87 -5.06 14.42
CA LEU A 43 -1.11 -4.44 13.11
C LEU A 43 -1.01 -5.45 11.97
N VAL A 44 -0.13 -6.44 12.10
CA VAL A 44 0.11 -7.44 11.06
C VAL A 44 0.05 -8.85 11.64
N LEU A 45 -1.03 -9.56 11.31
CA LEU A 45 -1.18 -10.97 11.63
C LEU A 45 -0.52 -11.86 10.59
N HIS A 46 0.25 -12.86 11.06
CA HIS A 46 0.74 -13.99 10.27
C HIS A 46 1.45 -13.65 8.93
N GLY A 47 2.20 -12.54 8.90
CA GLY A 47 2.93 -12.11 7.69
C GLY A 47 2.05 -11.46 6.60
N GLY A 48 0.79 -11.16 6.93
CA GLY A 48 -0.14 -10.40 6.11
C GLY A 48 0.25 -8.92 5.94
N GLY A 49 -0.69 -8.11 5.47
CA GLY A 49 -0.46 -6.70 5.20
C GLY A 49 0.55 -6.41 4.09
N ASN A 50 0.48 -5.20 3.56
CA ASN A 50 1.41 -4.72 2.55
C ASN A 50 1.47 -3.20 2.54
N THR A 51 2.57 -2.70 2.01
CA THR A 51 2.93 -1.30 2.04
C THR A 51 3.44 -0.91 0.67
N SER A 52 3.23 0.35 0.28
CA SER A 52 3.79 0.89 -0.95
C SER A 52 4.15 2.37 -0.85
N VAL A 53 5.05 2.78 -1.74
CA VAL A 53 5.39 4.17 -1.97
C VAL A 53 5.35 4.49 -3.47
N LYS A 54 4.72 5.61 -3.81
CA LYS A 54 4.78 6.21 -5.16
C LYS A 54 5.99 7.13 -5.24
N THR A 55 6.84 6.93 -6.23
CA THR A 55 8.12 7.62 -6.37
C THR A 55 8.59 7.64 -7.83
N ARG A 56 9.74 8.27 -8.11
CA ARG A 56 10.43 8.19 -9.40
C ARG A 56 11.72 7.37 -9.28
N LEU A 57 11.91 6.43 -10.20
CA LEU A 57 13.14 5.63 -10.35
C LEU A 57 13.60 5.66 -11.81
N GLN A 58 14.85 5.30 -12.07
CA GLN A 58 15.36 5.13 -13.43
C GLN A 58 14.92 3.78 -13.99
N ASP A 59 14.51 3.75 -15.27
CA ASP A 59 14.34 2.50 -16.01
C ASP A 59 15.65 2.05 -16.69
N ASP A 60 15.57 1.02 -17.51
CA ASP A 60 16.70 0.40 -18.22
C ASP A 60 17.37 1.31 -19.24
N LEU A 61 16.70 2.40 -19.64
CA LEU A 61 17.25 3.45 -20.51
C LEU A 61 17.83 4.63 -19.70
N GLY A 62 17.70 4.61 -18.38
CA GLY A 62 18.11 5.69 -17.49
C GLY A 62 17.06 6.80 -17.32
N ASP A 63 15.86 6.64 -17.91
CA ASP A 63 14.81 7.63 -17.83
C ASP A 63 14.10 7.59 -16.48
N ALA A 64 13.86 8.76 -15.89
CA ALA A 64 13.14 8.86 -14.62
C ALA A 64 11.63 8.67 -14.83
N VAL A 65 11.07 7.57 -14.31
CA VAL A 65 9.67 7.19 -14.51
C VAL A 65 8.92 7.07 -13.19
N ASP A 66 7.64 7.46 -13.18
CA ASP A 66 6.78 7.31 -12.01
C ASP A 66 6.47 5.83 -11.77
N VAL A 67 6.76 5.35 -10.56
CA VAL A 67 6.58 3.97 -10.14
C VAL A 67 5.83 3.86 -8.82
N LEU A 68 5.14 2.74 -8.67
CA LEU A 68 4.70 2.21 -7.40
C LEU A 68 5.69 1.14 -6.95
N CYS A 69 6.39 1.39 -5.85
CA CYS A 69 7.20 0.40 -5.15
C CYS A 69 6.32 -0.24 -4.08
N VAL A 70 5.91 -1.49 -4.27
CA VAL A 70 4.94 -2.19 -3.39
C VAL A 70 5.54 -3.49 -2.86
N LYS A 71 5.21 -3.90 -1.62
CA LYS A 71 5.68 -5.16 -1.03
C LYS A 71 5.53 -6.32 -2.03
N GLY A 72 6.61 -7.05 -2.23
CA GLY A 72 6.66 -8.30 -2.96
C GLY A 72 6.23 -9.50 -2.11
N SER A 73 5.64 -10.49 -2.76
CA SER A 73 5.30 -11.79 -2.18
C SER A 73 6.54 -12.48 -1.60
N GLY A 74 6.38 -13.12 -0.44
CA GLY A 74 7.47 -13.81 0.28
C GLY A 74 8.28 -12.93 1.23
N TRP A 75 8.06 -11.61 1.25
CA TRP A 75 8.74 -10.70 2.17
C TRP A 75 7.93 -10.44 3.44
N ASP A 76 8.59 -10.58 4.59
CA ASP A 76 8.08 -10.16 5.90
C ASP A 76 8.26 -8.64 6.07
N LEU A 77 7.22 -7.92 6.49
CA LEU A 77 7.29 -6.46 6.66
C LEU A 77 8.30 -6.05 7.75
N GLY A 78 8.42 -6.82 8.83
CA GLY A 78 9.33 -6.55 9.94
C GLY A 78 10.81 -6.69 9.55
N ARG A 79 11.10 -7.37 8.43
CA ARG A 79 12.45 -7.61 7.93
C ARG A 79 12.66 -7.15 6.48
N ILE A 80 11.69 -6.43 5.90
CA ILE A 80 11.74 -6.05 4.49
C ILE A 80 12.97 -5.19 4.19
N GLU A 81 13.59 -5.39 3.04
CA GLU A 81 14.71 -4.61 2.51
C GLU A 81 14.26 -3.96 1.18
N PRO A 82 15.03 -3.03 0.57
CA PRO A 82 14.64 -2.39 -0.68
C PRO A 82 14.25 -3.36 -1.80
N GLN A 83 14.90 -4.53 -1.88
CA GLN A 83 14.61 -5.59 -2.86
C GLN A 83 13.22 -6.23 -2.67
N GLY A 84 12.60 -6.05 -1.50
CA GLY A 84 11.24 -6.45 -1.22
C GLY A 84 10.18 -5.53 -1.82
N PHE A 85 10.56 -4.47 -2.54
CA PHE A 85 9.63 -3.54 -3.19
C PHE A 85 9.84 -3.49 -4.71
N PRO A 86 9.29 -4.44 -5.48
CA PRO A 86 9.24 -4.35 -6.94
C PRO A 86 8.64 -3.01 -7.37
N ALA A 87 9.31 -2.35 -8.32
CA ALA A 87 8.89 -1.08 -8.89
C ALA A 87 8.04 -1.31 -10.15
N ILE A 88 6.83 -0.76 -10.16
CA ILE A 88 5.83 -0.97 -11.22
C ILE A 88 5.46 0.38 -11.83
N ARG A 89 5.48 0.52 -13.16
CA ARG A 89 5.12 1.77 -13.85
C ARG A 89 3.72 2.24 -13.42
N LEU A 90 3.65 3.38 -12.73
CA LEU A 90 2.45 3.83 -12.03
C LEU A 90 1.34 4.30 -12.96
N GLU A 91 1.69 5.08 -14.00
CA GLU A 91 0.70 5.64 -14.93
C GLU A 91 -0.12 4.54 -15.60
N SER A 92 0.55 3.56 -16.21
CA SER A 92 -0.10 2.46 -16.93
C SER A 92 -0.84 1.50 -16.00
N LEU A 93 -0.45 1.41 -14.73
CA LEU A 93 -1.15 0.63 -13.69
C LEU A 93 -2.42 1.36 -13.22
N GLY A 94 -2.34 2.67 -13.00
CA GLY A 94 -3.46 3.51 -12.58
C GLY A 94 -4.59 3.57 -13.62
N ARG A 95 -4.26 3.54 -14.91
CA ARG A 95 -5.24 3.48 -16.02
C ARG A 95 -6.17 2.25 -15.95
N LEU A 96 -5.76 1.17 -15.28
CA LEU A 96 -6.61 -0.01 -15.08
C LEU A 96 -7.88 0.30 -14.28
N ARG A 97 -7.90 1.38 -13.48
CA ARG A 97 -9.09 1.82 -12.75
C ARG A 97 -10.29 2.07 -13.67
N GLY A 98 -10.05 2.45 -14.93
CA GLY A 98 -11.09 2.71 -15.93
C GLY A 98 -11.74 1.46 -16.53
N LEU A 99 -11.22 0.26 -16.27
CA LEU A 99 -11.82 -0.99 -16.74
C LEU A 99 -13.07 -1.33 -15.92
N SER A 100 -14.04 -1.99 -16.54
CA SER A 100 -15.25 -2.48 -15.86
C SER A 100 -14.93 -3.65 -14.94
N SER A 101 -14.13 -4.60 -15.41
CA SER A 101 -13.70 -5.80 -14.68
C SER A 101 -12.28 -6.21 -15.08
N LEU A 102 -11.64 -7.00 -14.21
CA LEU A 102 -10.35 -7.62 -14.44
C LEU A 102 -10.29 -8.90 -13.58
N SER A 103 -9.91 -10.05 -14.16
CA SER A 103 -9.74 -11.29 -13.39
C SER A 103 -8.45 -11.24 -12.57
N ASP A 104 -8.32 -12.09 -11.56
CA ASP A 104 -7.12 -12.16 -10.72
C ASP A 104 -5.87 -12.49 -11.55
N GLU A 105 -5.97 -13.39 -12.53
CA GLU A 105 -4.87 -13.72 -13.43
C GLU A 105 -4.47 -12.51 -14.29
N ALA A 106 -5.45 -11.77 -14.79
CA ALA A 106 -5.22 -10.58 -15.57
C ALA A 106 -4.62 -9.44 -14.73
N MET A 107 -5.01 -9.32 -13.45
CA MET A 107 -4.40 -8.39 -12.49
C MET A 107 -2.93 -8.71 -12.27
N VAL A 108 -2.60 -9.97 -11.96
CA VAL A 108 -1.23 -10.42 -11.74
C VAL A 108 -0.38 -10.16 -12.98
N ASN A 109 -0.88 -10.54 -14.16
CA ASN A 109 -0.19 -10.30 -15.42
C ASN A 109 0.01 -8.79 -15.67
N ALA A 110 -1.01 -7.96 -15.42
CA ALA A 110 -0.92 -6.52 -15.62
C ALA A 110 0.14 -5.88 -14.71
N ALA A 111 0.25 -6.31 -13.45
CA ALA A 111 1.30 -5.85 -12.54
C ALA A 111 2.70 -6.31 -13.00
N ARG A 112 2.86 -7.60 -13.34
CA ARG A 112 4.15 -8.18 -13.74
C ARG A 112 4.72 -7.57 -15.02
N THR A 113 3.87 -7.35 -16.02
CA THR A 113 4.26 -6.76 -17.32
C THR A 113 4.65 -5.27 -17.23
N ARG A 114 4.44 -4.64 -16.08
CA ARG A 114 4.77 -3.22 -15.82
C ARG A 114 5.94 -3.05 -14.86
N MET A 115 6.58 -4.12 -14.42
CA MET A 115 7.75 -4.03 -13.54
C MET A 115 8.95 -3.46 -14.30
N LEU A 116 9.79 -2.68 -13.61
CA LEU A 116 11.06 -2.22 -14.16
C LEU A 116 12.12 -3.34 -14.20
N ASP A 117 12.06 -4.29 -13.26
CA ASP A 117 12.95 -5.44 -13.19
C ASP A 117 12.13 -6.73 -13.14
N ALA A 118 12.28 -7.57 -14.17
CA ALA A 118 11.58 -8.85 -14.29
C ALA A 118 12.02 -9.88 -13.23
N GLN A 119 13.20 -9.71 -12.64
CA GLN A 119 13.76 -10.58 -11.61
C GLN A 119 13.33 -10.19 -10.19
N ALA A 120 12.69 -9.02 -10.03
CA ALA A 120 12.10 -8.60 -8.78
C ALA A 120 10.98 -9.57 -8.35
N PRO A 121 10.69 -9.69 -7.03
CA PRO A 121 9.64 -10.58 -6.56
C PRO A 121 8.26 -10.17 -7.11
N ASN A 122 7.32 -11.12 -7.16
CA ASN A 122 5.94 -10.83 -7.53
C ASN A 122 5.33 -9.74 -6.64
N PRO A 123 4.76 -8.65 -7.19
CA PRO A 123 4.04 -7.66 -6.41
C PRO A 123 2.89 -8.28 -5.60
N SER A 124 2.48 -7.61 -4.50
CA SER A 124 1.29 -7.98 -3.75
C SER A 124 0.06 -8.12 -4.66
N VAL A 125 -0.81 -9.09 -4.39
CA VAL A 125 -2.10 -9.24 -5.09
C VAL A 125 -3.00 -8.01 -4.91
N GLU A 126 -2.78 -7.22 -3.87
CA GLU A 126 -3.53 -5.98 -3.57
C GLU A 126 -2.90 -4.73 -4.21
N THR A 127 -1.91 -4.90 -5.10
CA THR A 127 -1.21 -3.79 -5.79
C THR A 127 -2.13 -2.72 -6.38
N LEU A 128 -3.29 -3.10 -6.92
CA LEU A 128 -4.23 -2.14 -7.50
C LEU A 128 -4.89 -1.23 -6.45
N LEU A 129 -5.11 -1.71 -5.23
CA LEU A 129 -5.58 -0.87 -4.12
C LEU A 129 -4.59 0.28 -3.87
N HIS A 130 -3.31 -0.04 -3.83
CA HIS A 130 -2.22 0.92 -3.65
C HIS A 130 -2.11 1.89 -4.82
N ALA A 131 -2.29 1.41 -6.04
CA ALA A 131 -2.22 2.22 -7.26
C ALA A 131 -3.38 3.21 -7.38
N PHE A 132 -4.60 2.81 -6.99
CA PHE A 132 -5.80 3.62 -7.20
C PHE A 132 -6.02 4.71 -6.14
N LEU A 133 -5.41 4.56 -4.95
CA LEU A 133 -5.43 5.59 -3.93
C LEU A 133 -4.39 6.68 -4.22
N PRO A 134 -4.72 7.97 -4.05
CA PRO A 134 -3.87 9.08 -4.53
C PRO A 134 -2.66 9.39 -3.64
N HIS A 135 -2.59 8.81 -2.43
CA HIS A 135 -1.54 9.16 -1.48
C HIS A 135 -0.20 8.53 -1.87
N LYS A 136 0.89 9.26 -1.59
CA LYS A 136 2.25 8.81 -1.88
C LYS A 136 2.63 7.56 -1.11
N PHE A 137 2.29 7.52 0.17
CA PHE A 137 2.58 6.46 1.12
C PHE A 137 1.26 5.74 1.43
N ILE A 138 1.16 4.43 1.15
CA ILE A 138 -0.03 3.62 1.45
C ILE A 138 0.37 2.44 2.34
N ASP A 139 -0.36 2.27 3.44
CA ASP A 139 -0.21 1.16 4.36
C ASP A 139 -1.53 0.37 4.39
N HIS A 140 -1.44 -0.94 4.24
CA HIS A 140 -2.55 -1.86 4.37
C HIS A 140 -2.19 -2.93 5.40
N SER A 141 -3.05 -3.08 6.40
CA SER A 141 -2.80 -3.89 7.59
C SER A 141 -4.06 -4.68 7.94
N HIS A 142 -3.90 -5.82 8.60
CA HIS A 142 -5.00 -6.62 9.13
C HIS A 142 -5.03 -6.45 10.64
N ALA A 143 -5.16 -5.20 11.10
CA ALA A 143 -5.04 -4.88 12.51
C ALA A 143 -6.17 -5.50 13.34
N ASP A 144 -5.82 -6.26 14.38
CA ASP A 144 -6.74 -7.04 15.22
C ASP A 144 -7.86 -6.17 15.78
N ALA A 145 -7.51 -4.99 16.27
CA ALA A 145 -8.46 -4.05 16.85
C ALA A 145 -9.46 -3.51 15.82
N ILE A 146 -9.06 -3.38 14.55
CA ILE A 146 -9.96 -2.97 13.48
C ILE A 146 -10.89 -4.12 13.11
N LEU A 147 -10.34 -5.33 12.90
CA LEU A 147 -11.10 -6.54 12.61
C LEU A 147 -12.16 -6.81 13.69
N ALA A 148 -11.79 -6.69 14.96
CA ALA A 148 -12.70 -6.85 16.09
C ALA A 148 -13.91 -5.89 16.05
N VAL A 149 -13.77 -4.71 15.44
CA VAL A 149 -14.86 -3.73 15.27
C VAL A 149 -15.68 -4.02 14.01
N VAL A 150 -15.02 -4.29 12.88
CA VAL A 150 -15.71 -4.48 11.58
C VAL A 150 -16.43 -5.82 11.45
N ASP A 151 -16.04 -6.82 12.25
CA ASP A 151 -16.70 -8.14 12.28
C ASP A 151 -17.94 -8.20 13.20
N GLN A 152 -18.39 -7.06 13.73
CA GLN A 152 -19.58 -6.98 14.58
C GLN A 152 -20.86 -6.71 13.77
N PRO A 153 -22.04 -7.10 14.28
CA PRO A 153 -23.31 -6.61 13.77
C PRO A 153 -23.32 -5.08 13.76
N GLU A 154 -23.89 -4.51 12.69
CA GLU A 154 -23.94 -3.06 12.47
C GLU A 154 -22.55 -2.38 12.44
N ALA A 155 -21.54 -3.08 11.91
CA ALA A 155 -20.15 -2.62 11.77
C ALA A 155 -20.03 -1.15 11.33
N ALA A 156 -20.82 -0.71 10.34
CA ALA A 156 -20.76 0.66 9.85
C ALA A 156 -21.23 1.72 10.88
N ALA A 157 -22.15 1.38 11.79
CA ALA A 157 -22.50 2.25 12.91
C ALA A 157 -21.36 2.28 13.95
N ARG A 158 -20.82 1.11 14.31
CA ARG A 158 -19.70 1.02 15.27
C ARG A 158 -18.44 1.73 14.79
N CYS A 159 -18.10 1.62 13.50
CA CYS A 159 -16.99 2.37 12.92
C CYS A 159 -17.23 3.89 13.00
N ARG A 160 -18.48 4.35 12.88
CA ARG A 160 -18.81 5.77 13.07
C ARG A 160 -18.70 6.19 14.54
N ASP A 161 -19.09 5.34 15.48
CA ASP A 161 -18.96 5.64 16.91
C ASP A 161 -17.48 5.76 17.32
N VAL A 162 -16.62 4.88 16.80
CA VAL A 162 -15.19 4.85 17.14
C VAL A 162 -14.37 5.88 16.35
N PHE A 163 -14.55 5.95 15.04
CA PHE A 163 -13.70 6.74 14.16
C PHE A 163 -14.33 8.09 13.76
N GLY A 164 -15.62 8.29 14.05
CA GLY A 164 -16.39 9.42 13.57
C GLY A 164 -16.46 9.39 12.05
N GLU A 165 -16.24 10.55 11.45
CA GLU A 165 -16.23 10.72 10.00
C GLU A 165 -14.80 10.81 9.44
N ARG A 166 -13.80 10.31 10.17
CA ARG A 166 -12.40 10.39 9.72
C ARG A 166 -12.06 9.35 8.65
N LEU A 167 -12.72 8.19 8.70
CA LEU A 167 -12.46 7.06 7.80
C LEU A 167 -13.62 6.86 6.81
N ALA A 168 -13.29 6.49 5.58
CA ALA A 168 -14.26 6.00 4.62
C ALA A 168 -14.56 4.52 4.89
N ILE A 169 -15.83 4.16 4.98
CA ILE A 169 -16.24 2.77 5.20
C ILE A 169 -16.34 2.07 3.84
N VAL A 170 -15.63 0.96 3.69
CA VAL A 170 -15.68 0.08 2.52
C VAL A 170 -16.40 -1.20 2.94
N PRO A 171 -17.58 -1.51 2.36
CA PRO A 171 -18.26 -2.76 2.71
C PRO A 171 -17.43 -3.96 2.27
N TYR A 172 -17.57 -5.07 3.00
CA TYR A 172 -16.87 -6.30 2.67
C TYR A 172 -17.17 -6.75 1.25
N ILE A 173 -16.11 -6.93 0.47
CA ILE A 173 -16.14 -7.66 -0.78
C ILE A 173 -14.86 -8.51 -0.86
N MET A 174 -14.89 -9.56 -1.68
CA MET A 174 -13.70 -10.39 -1.90
C MET A 174 -12.51 -9.53 -2.38
N PRO A 175 -11.30 -9.73 -1.84
CA PRO A 175 -10.10 -9.05 -2.31
C PRO A 175 -9.88 -9.25 -3.81
N GLY A 176 -9.45 -8.19 -4.50
CA GLY A 176 -9.25 -8.20 -5.94
C GLY A 176 -9.56 -6.85 -6.60
N PHE A 177 -9.78 -6.87 -7.91
CA PHE A 177 -9.99 -5.66 -8.72
C PHE A 177 -11.20 -4.83 -8.24
N ALA A 178 -12.31 -5.50 -7.95
CA ALA A 178 -13.52 -4.84 -7.50
C ALA A 178 -13.30 -4.12 -6.16
N LEU A 179 -12.53 -4.72 -5.24
CA LEU A 179 -12.22 -4.11 -3.94
C LEU A 179 -11.38 -2.86 -4.14
N ALA A 180 -10.32 -2.94 -4.96
CA ALA A 180 -9.47 -1.79 -5.26
C ALA A 180 -10.26 -0.62 -5.85
N LYS A 181 -11.20 -0.88 -6.78
CA LYS A 181 -12.07 0.16 -7.34
C LYS A 181 -13.01 0.75 -6.30
N LEU A 182 -13.69 -0.09 -5.55
CA LEU A 182 -14.64 0.35 -4.53
C LEU A 182 -13.95 1.18 -3.45
N ALA A 183 -12.76 0.78 -2.99
CA ALA A 183 -11.99 1.57 -2.02
C ALA A 183 -11.66 2.96 -2.58
N ALA A 184 -11.22 3.05 -3.83
CA ALA A 184 -10.92 4.33 -4.46
C ALA A 184 -12.18 5.20 -4.66
N GLU A 185 -13.32 4.61 -5.01
CA GLU A 185 -14.61 5.31 -5.08
C GLU A 185 -15.04 5.84 -3.72
N ARG A 186 -14.97 5.01 -2.67
CA ARG A 186 -15.29 5.42 -1.28
C ARG A 186 -14.37 6.52 -0.78
N HIS A 187 -13.08 6.44 -1.10
CA HIS A 187 -12.14 7.51 -0.82
C HIS A 187 -12.58 8.82 -1.48
N ASP A 188 -12.86 8.81 -2.79
CA ASP A 188 -13.18 10.00 -3.57
C ASP A 188 -14.52 10.63 -3.13
N GLU A 189 -15.54 9.81 -2.88
CA GLU A 189 -16.82 10.25 -2.29
C GLU A 189 -16.62 10.89 -0.92
N HIS A 190 -15.81 10.28 -0.07
CA HIS A 190 -15.55 10.76 1.27
C HIS A 190 -14.83 12.12 1.24
N VAL A 191 -13.78 12.25 0.44
CA VAL A 191 -13.06 13.53 0.23
C VAL A 191 -13.99 14.58 -0.35
N LYS A 192 -14.81 14.26 -1.34
CA LYS A 192 -15.78 15.20 -1.92
C LYS A 192 -16.76 15.75 -0.88
N ARG A 193 -17.18 14.92 0.07
CA ARG A 193 -18.13 15.30 1.13
C ARG A 193 -17.47 16.03 2.30
N ARG A 194 -16.23 15.68 2.66
CA ARG A 194 -15.59 16.11 3.93
C ARG A 194 -14.32 16.94 3.77
N GLY A 195 -13.83 17.10 2.54
CA GLY A 195 -12.57 17.80 2.23
C GLY A 195 -11.30 16.98 2.53
N ARG A 196 -11.39 15.88 3.30
CA ARG A 196 -10.27 14.99 3.61
C ARG A 196 -10.76 13.60 3.98
N CYS A 197 -9.92 12.58 3.73
CA CYS A 197 -10.07 11.21 4.21
C CYS A 197 -8.81 10.80 4.97
N HIS A 198 -8.91 10.31 6.20
CA HIS A 198 -7.74 9.90 7.00
C HIS A 198 -7.36 8.43 6.79
N GLY A 199 -8.22 7.65 6.14
CA GLY A 199 -8.00 6.24 5.87
C GLY A 199 -9.30 5.54 5.47
N LEU A 200 -9.19 4.26 5.17
CA LEU A 200 -10.32 3.40 4.85
C LEU A 200 -10.41 2.27 5.88
N VAL A 201 -11.64 1.83 6.14
CA VAL A 201 -11.94 0.72 7.04
C VAL A 201 -13.05 -0.13 6.45
#